data_AF-A0A7C1LV19-F1
#
_entry.id   AF-A0A7C1LV19-F1
#
_cell.length_a   1.000
_cell.length_b   1.000
_cell.length_c   1.000
_cell.angle_alpha   90.00
_cell.angle_beta   90.00
_cell.angle_gamma   90.00
#
_symmetry.space_group_name_H-M   'P 1'
#
loop_
_entity.id
_entity.type
_entity.pdbx_description
1 polymer ?
#
loop_
_entity_poly.entity_id
_entity_poly.type
_entity_poly.pdbx_seq_one_letter_code
_entity_poly.pdbx_strand_id
1 'polypeptide(L)'
;MSQIFKDSGGTVAPDVEFLTGDSGGPVPPDAAFNIDILGNPDIDMVGTPGTNSFQMTNLTKLTPFVVGAAGEAAYTTIQAALDAANAAGGGAVYIQPGSYTEDLTLYTNVSMTAAEGNVDTINVSITGTHTPPIGNGPLSFFHINFFGGSSIFFSAAAGEAYMVCETCNFILSSDGYVFDLDNWVGPTGLVTGIAGVAMANSGDLSIAESGFIKNSVGGMGVVLINSYIGALLGAGGTPMLLSGEFQMSLSDVFCPVIMTGGTGSFIEQCGFHVGTVTLGGTSSGSIYNCNFTGYTVAAIDMASSATWKLGTTSIDSSNDPAIDGTGAGTLELSGISFMDNANIAATVTLNKRVLEAGIGYFDNLSFDQGTSTVDTDGELIIGSTGNNPQISTLTEGTGITIINGPGSITIANTGQTDATGQTIGAVTDDVITFALGATAGTFTLEARVAGFESTGPSGCGYQLFGTVRTTGAAATLVGTPDQVANEDAVLAAADADIVVAGNNAIIRVTGVVALTLEWGAHLEITEITP
;
A
#
# COMPACT_ATOMS: atom_id res chain seq x y z
N MET A 1 22.93 44.64 -54.67
CA MET A 1 22.79 44.30 -53.24
C MET A 1 24.15 44.53 -52.63
N SER A 2 24.23 45.54 -51.78
CA SER A 2 25.41 46.37 -51.54
C SER A 2 26.47 45.67 -50.69
N GLN A 3 27.70 45.75 -51.19
CA GLN A 3 28.97 45.50 -50.53
C GLN A 3 29.02 46.19 -49.16
N ILE A 4 28.87 45.41 -48.09
CA ILE A 4 29.35 45.71 -46.73
C ILE A 4 30.73 45.04 -46.65
N PHE A 5 31.73 45.68 -46.06
CA PHE A 5 33.18 45.39 -46.16
C PHE A 5 33.85 46.01 -47.40
N LYS A 6 34.03 47.33 -47.35
CA LYS A 6 35.05 48.05 -48.10
C LYS A 6 36.27 48.20 -47.19
N ASP A 7 37.17 47.22 -47.22
CA ASP A 7 38.55 47.41 -46.78
C ASP A 7 39.26 48.21 -47.89
N SER A 8 39.67 49.44 -47.58
CA SER A 8 40.51 50.25 -48.45
C SER A 8 41.88 50.47 -47.81
N GLY A 9 42.69 49.42 -47.74
CA GLY A 9 44.13 49.51 -48.00
C GLY A 9 44.99 50.19 -46.93
N GLY A 10 44.53 50.23 -45.70
CA GLY A 10 45.37 50.38 -44.51
C GLY A 10 44.90 49.33 -43.51
N THR A 11 45.81 48.55 -42.92
CA THR A 11 45.49 47.53 -41.91
C THR A 11 44.92 48.18 -40.65
N VAL A 12 43.65 48.59 -40.71
CA VAL A 12 42.83 48.99 -39.56
C VAL A 12 41.90 47.82 -39.29
N ALA A 13 41.96 47.30 -38.06
CA ALA A 13 41.11 46.18 -37.63
C ALA A 13 39.63 46.52 -37.88
N PRO A 14 38.76 45.54 -38.20
CA PRO A 14 37.34 45.81 -38.40
C PRO A 14 36.76 46.47 -37.14
N ASP A 15 36.20 47.67 -37.31
CA ASP A 15 35.56 48.42 -36.23
C ASP A 15 34.41 47.59 -35.62
N VAL A 16 34.21 47.71 -34.31
CA VAL A 16 33.06 47.10 -33.63
C VAL A 16 31.79 47.77 -34.15
N GLU A 17 31.03 47.05 -34.99
CA GLU A 17 29.92 47.64 -35.73
C GLU A 17 28.70 47.91 -34.82
N PHE A 18 28.30 46.95 -33.98
CA PHE A 18 27.20 47.10 -33.03
C PHE A 18 27.34 46.17 -31.82
N LEU A 19 26.85 46.60 -30.65
CA LEU A 19 26.54 45.71 -29.52
C LEU A 19 25.04 45.39 -29.60
N THR A 20 24.70 44.14 -29.90
CA THR A 20 23.28 43.73 -29.95
C THR A 20 22.95 43.00 -28.67
N GLY A 21 22.03 43.55 -27.88
CA GLY A 21 21.43 42.84 -26.74
C GLY A 21 20.26 41.96 -27.17
N ASP A 22 19.74 41.18 -26.23
CA ASP A 22 18.61 40.25 -26.48
C ASP A 22 17.30 40.99 -26.81
N SER A 23 17.22 42.29 -26.53
CA SER A 23 16.12 43.17 -26.90
C SER A 23 16.62 44.60 -27.22
N GLY A 24 15.81 45.41 -27.91
CA GLY A 24 16.12 46.82 -28.22
C GLY A 24 16.87 47.07 -29.53
N GLY A 25 17.33 46.02 -30.21
CA GLY A 25 18.08 46.12 -31.47
C GLY A 25 19.56 46.46 -31.27
N PRO A 26 20.35 46.50 -32.36
CA PRO A 26 21.77 46.80 -32.28
C PRO A 26 22.02 48.22 -31.76
N VAL A 27 22.88 48.36 -30.76
CA VAL A 27 23.37 49.65 -30.27
C VAL A 27 24.60 50.02 -31.10
N PRO A 28 24.54 51.04 -31.96
CA PRO A 28 25.70 51.50 -32.71
C PRO A 28 26.68 52.22 -31.77
N PRO A 29 27.97 52.26 -32.12
CA PRO A 29 28.93 53.05 -31.37
C PRO A 29 28.63 54.55 -31.48
N ASP A 30 29.13 55.31 -30.51
CA ASP A 30 29.02 56.76 -30.48
C ASP A 30 29.84 57.45 -31.60
N ALA A 31 29.83 58.78 -31.63
CA ALA A 31 30.58 59.55 -32.63
C ALA A 31 32.11 59.39 -32.53
N ALA A 32 32.63 58.79 -31.46
CA ALA A 32 34.03 58.47 -31.24
C ALA A 32 34.34 56.97 -31.46
N PHE A 33 33.39 56.20 -31.98
CA PHE A 33 33.47 54.76 -32.19
C PHE A 33 33.54 53.92 -30.91
N ASN A 34 33.02 54.44 -29.79
CA ASN A 34 32.94 53.72 -28.51
C ASN A 34 31.53 53.16 -28.26
N ILE A 35 31.46 52.00 -27.62
CA ILE A 35 30.22 51.52 -27.00
C ILE A 35 30.42 51.60 -25.49
N ASP A 36 29.85 52.64 -24.88
CA ASP A 36 29.99 52.89 -23.46
C ASP A 36 28.99 52.02 -22.68
N ILE A 37 29.48 50.94 -22.08
CA ILE A 37 28.71 50.21 -21.07
C ILE A 37 29.05 50.83 -19.71
N LEU A 38 28.33 51.90 -19.40
CA LEU A 38 28.49 52.61 -18.13
C LEU A 38 27.73 51.87 -17.04
N GLY A 39 28.43 51.54 -15.97
CA GLY A 39 27.77 51.21 -14.72
C GLY A 39 27.09 52.46 -14.14
N ASN A 40 26.10 52.26 -13.27
CA ASN A 40 25.67 53.35 -12.40
C ASN A 40 26.81 53.64 -11.37
N PRO A 41 26.70 54.64 -10.49
CA PRO A 41 27.72 54.94 -9.47
C PRO A 41 28.08 53.77 -8.54
N ASP A 42 27.34 52.66 -8.62
CA ASP A 42 27.34 51.54 -7.70
C ASP A 42 27.60 50.18 -8.39
N ILE A 43 27.83 50.16 -9.71
CA ILE A 43 28.24 48.97 -10.46
C ILE A 43 29.49 49.37 -11.23
N ASP A 44 30.60 48.71 -10.94
CA ASP A 44 31.83 48.97 -11.65
C ASP A 44 31.89 48.09 -12.89
N MET A 45 32.02 48.75 -14.04
CA MET A 45 32.15 48.10 -15.34
C MET A 45 33.61 48.19 -15.77
N VAL A 46 34.33 47.06 -15.71
CA VAL A 46 35.74 46.99 -16.11
C VAL A 46 35.86 46.18 -17.40
N GLY A 47 36.17 46.86 -18.50
CA GLY A 47 36.61 46.20 -19.72
C GLY A 47 38.10 45.85 -19.65
N THR A 48 38.48 44.66 -20.13
CA THR A 48 39.90 44.27 -20.29
C THR A 48 40.29 44.25 -21.77
N PRO A 49 40.94 45.31 -22.29
CA PRO A 49 41.35 45.39 -23.69
C PRO A 49 42.24 44.21 -24.11
N GLY A 50 42.06 43.71 -25.34
CA GLY A 50 42.84 42.60 -25.91
C GLY A 50 42.28 41.21 -25.64
N THR A 51 41.43 41.04 -24.62
CA THR A 51 40.70 39.78 -24.35
C THR A 51 39.22 39.86 -24.69
N ASN A 52 38.71 41.07 -24.99
CA ASN A 52 37.29 41.37 -25.21
C ASN A 52 36.40 40.86 -24.07
N SER A 53 36.91 40.87 -22.84
CA SER A 53 36.16 40.50 -21.64
C SER A 53 35.66 41.75 -20.91
N PHE A 54 34.50 41.58 -20.29
CA PHE A 54 33.82 42.60 -19.52
C PHE A 54 33.52 42.03 -18.13
N GLN A 55 34.00 42.70 -17.09
CA GLN A 55 33.78 42.30 -15.71
C GLN A 55 32.86 43.32 -15.03
N MET A 56 31.79 42.82 -14.43
CA MET A 56 30.95 43.61 -13.52
C MET A 56 31.41 43.33 -12.09
N THR A 57 31.85 44.36 -11.39
CA THR A 57 32.19 44.29 -9.96
C THR A 57 31.23 45.15 -9.13
N ASN A 58 31.24 44.96 -7.81
CA ASN A 58 30.41 45.74 -6.88
C ASN A 58 28.90 45.40 -6.92
N LEU A 59 28.54 44.12 -6.97
CA LEU A 59 27.14 43.63 -6.85
C LEU A 59 26.51 43.84 -5.45
N THR A 60 27.04 44.77 -4.64
CA THR A 60 26.57 45.13 -3.29
C THR A 60 25.12 45.66 -3.26
N LYS A 61 24.43 45.71 -4.41
CA LYS A 61 23.01 46.04 -4.53
C LYS A 61 22.05 44.85 -4.68
N LEU A 62 22.53 43.60 -4.67
CA LEU A 62 21.62 42.47 -4.41
C LEU A 62 21.08 42.54 -2.97
N THR A 63 21.94 42.96 -2.05
CA THR A 63 21.61 43.34 -0.67
C THR A 63 22.75 44.17 -0.07
N PRO A 64 22.47 45.16 0.81
CA PRO A 64 23.53 45.85 1.55
C PRO A 64 24.21 44.94 2.60
N PHE A 65 23.64 43.77 2.91
CA PHE A 65 24.12 42.86 3.95
C PHE A 65 25.05 41.79 3.36
N VAL A 66 26.23 42.21 2.89
CA VAL A 66 27.25 41.34 2.28
C VAL A 66 28.29 40.95 3.32
N VAL A 67 28.50 39.64 3.50
CA VAL A 67 29.53 39.04 4.38
C VAL A 67 30.69 38.55 3.54
N GLY A 68 31.92 38.82 3.97
CA GLY A 68 33.13 38.39 3.28
C GLY A 68 34.42 38.71 4.05
N ALA A 69 35.57 38.52 3.40
CA ALA A 69 36.85 38.85 4.01
C ALA A 69 36.98 40.36 4.25
N ALA A 70 37.86 40.76 5.18
CA ALA A 70 38.09 42.17 5.50
C ALA A 70 38.54 42.95 4.26
N GLY A 71 37.76 43.97 3.89
CA GLY A 71 38.01 44.80 2.69
C GLY A 71 37.28 44.34 1.43
N GLU A 72 36.64 43.16 1.44
CA GLU A 72 35.88 42.63 0.30
C GLU A 72 34.36 42.79 0.45
N ALA A 73 33.89 43.03 1.67
CA ALA A 73 32.47 43.14 2.01
C ALA A 73 32.21 44.15 3.13
N ALA A 74 30.94 44.52 3.33
CA ALA A 74 30.53 45.46 4.38
C ALA A 74 30.61 44.84 5.79
N TYR A 75 30.47 43.51 5.89
CA TYR A 75 30.51 42.76 7.14
C TYR A 75 31.55 41.65 7.05
N THR A 76 32.28 41.42 8.15
CA THR A 76 33.28 40.34 8.26
C THR A 76 32.78 39.13 9.02
N THR A 77 31.61 39.22 9.66
CA THR A 77 30.94 38.13 10.36
C THR A 77 29.50 38.04 9.90
N ILE A 78 28.95 36.83 9.94
CA ILE A 78 27.57 36.58 9.53
C ILE A 78 26.61 37.22 10.55
N GLN A 79 26.89 37.10 11.85
CA GLN A 79 26.03 37.68 12.88
C GLN A 79 25.86 39.19 12.73
N ALA A 80 26.93 39.93 12.40
CA ALA A 80 26.85 41.38 12.23
C ALA A 80 25.95 41.79 11.06
N ALA A 81 25.96 41.01 9.97
CA ALA A 81 25.07 41.22 8.84
C ALA A 81 23.61 40.86 9.17
N LEU A 82 23.38 39.77 9.92
CA LEU A 82 22.06 39.38 10.41
C LEU A 82 21.45 40.46 11.32
N ASP A 83 22.23 41.00 12.26
CA ASP A 83 21.80 42.07 13.16
C ASP A 83 21.42 43.33 12.38
N ALA A 84 22.22 43.70 11.38
CA ALA A 84 21.95 44.86 10.52
C ALA A 84 20.70 44.66 9.65
N ALA A 85 20.50 43.46 9.09
CA ALA A 85 19.30 43.10 8.34
C ALA A 85 18.05 43.17 9.21
N ASN A 86 18.10 42.59 10.41
CA ASN A 86 17.01 42.66 11.37
C ASN A 86 16.70 44.11 11.80
N ALA A 87 17.72 44.93 12.05
CA ALA A 87 17.54 46.36 12.38
C ALA A 87 16.90 47.16 11.24
N ALA A 88 17.09 46.73 9.99
CA ALA A 88 16.43 47.29 8.81
C ALA A 88 15.00 46.76 8.57
N GLY A 89 14.50 45.86 9.43
CA GLY A 89 13.18 45.23 9.32
C GLY A 89 13.16 43.93 8.49
N GLY A 90 14.33 43.38 8.16
CA GLY A 90 14.50 42.17 7.35
C GLY A 90 15.43 42.40 6.15
N GLY A 91 15.64 41.36 5.35
CA GLY A 91 16.43 41.42 4.12
C GLY A 91 17.22 40.15 3.83
N ALA A 92 17.87 40.11 2.68
CA ALA A 92 18.77 39.01 2.32
C ALA A 92 20.18 39.29 2.83
N VAL A 93 20.86 38.30 3.40
CA VAL A 93 22.28 38.34 3.75
C VAL A 93 23.02 37.51 2.71
N TYR A 94 23.88 38.15 1.94
CA TYR A 94 24.70 37.48 0.95
C TYR A 94 26.05 37.11 1.55
N ILE A 95 26.44 35.85 1.45
CA ILE A 95 27.66 35.31 2.06
C ILE A 95 28.64 34.94 0.95
N GLN A 96 29.79 35.60 0.92
CA GLN A 96 30.86 35.27 -0.01
C GLN A 96 31.50 33.91 0.35
N PRO A 97 32.09 33.20 -0.65
CA PRO A 97 32.72 31.91 -0.45
C PRO A 97 33.73 31.94 0.71
N GLY A 98 33.68 30.91 1.58
CA GLY A 98 34.53 30.85 2.76
C GLY A 98 34.03 29.90 3.85
N SER A 99 34.83 29.76 4.90
CA SER A 99 34.48 29.03 6.11
C SER A 99 34.28 30.00 7.26
N TYR A 100 33.13 29.91 7.91
CA TYR A 100 32.72 30.76 9.03
C TYR A 100 32.46 29.88 10.25
N THR A 101 32.94 30.30 11.43
CA THR A 101 32.70 29.59 12.70
C THR A 101 32.02 30.54 13.66
N GLU A 102 30.70 30.44 13.74
CA GLU A 102 29.84 31.36 14.49
C GLU A 102 28.59 30.61 14.97
N ASP A 103 28.24 30.78 16.25
CA ASP A 103 26.91 30.43 16.76
C ASP A 103 25.98 31.60 16.43
N LEU A 104 25.00 31.37 15.56
CA LEU A 104 24.18 32.44 14.98
C LEU A 104 22.88 32.58 15.77
N THR A 105 22.54 33.80 16.15
CA THR A 105 21.17 34.17 16.56
C THR A 105 20.43 34.66 15.32
N LEU A 106 19.44 33.88 14.90
CA LEU A 106 18.72 34.08 13.66
C LEU A 106 17.48 34.97 13.88
N TYR A 107 17.01 35.64 12.83
CA TYR A 107 15.89 36.58 12.89
C TYR A 107 14.83 36.26 11.84
N THR A 108 13.56 36.51 12.17
CA THR A 108 12.46 36.44 11.19
C THR A 108 12.61 37.53 10.13
N ASN A 109 12.07 37.28 8.93
CA ASN A 109 12.16 38.14 7.75
C ASN A 109 13.59 38.35 7.22
N VAL A 110 14.52 37.46 7.60
CA VAL A 110 15.88 37.46 7.07
C VAL A 110 16.08 36.22 6.22
N SER A 111 16.69 36.37 5.04
CA SER A 111 17.15 35.26 4.22
C SER A 111 18.68 35.24 4.18
N MET A 112 19.29 34.07 4.09
CA MET A 112 20.72 33.90 3.90
C MET A 112 20.94 33.17 2.59
N THR A 113 21.78 33.72 1.74
CA THR A 113 22.17 33.09 0.47
C THR A 113 23.67 33.13 0.34
N ALA A 114 24.29 31.99 0.03
CA ALA A 114 25.67 31.99 -0.42
C ALA A 114 25.77 32.45 -1.88
N ALA A 115 26.99 32.82 -2.29
CA ALA A 115 27.35 32.93 -3.69
C ALA A 115 27.03 31.62 -4.44
N GLU A 116 26.40 31.71 -5.62
CA GLU A 116 26.03 30.53 -6.43
C GLU A 116 27.26 29.63 -6.63
N GLY A 117 27.25 28.50 -5.94
CA GLY A 117 27.88 27.27 -6.40
C GLY A 117 26.83 26.45 -7.13
N ASN A 118 27.23 25.63 -8.10
CA ASN A 118 26.40 24.51 -8.51
C ASN A 118 26.04 23.67 -7.27
N VAL A 119 24.97 22.88 -7.30
CA VAL A 119 24.58 21.95 -6.21
C VAL A 119 25.76 21.09 -5.73
N ASP A 120 26.73 20.82 -6.62
CA ASP A 120 27.94 20.03 -6.36
C ASP A 120 29.10 20.83 -5.72
N THR A 121 29.02 22.16 -5.67
CA THR A 121 30.13 23.05 -5.29
C THR A 121 29.69 24.17 -4.36
N ILE A 122 28.90 23.84 -3.33
CA ILE A 122 28.60 24.80 -2.25
C ILE A 122 29.92 25.23 -1.58
N ASN A 123 30.22 26.52 -1.67
CA ASN A 123 31.52 27.10 -1.29
C ASN A 123 31.47 27.93 0.00
N VAL A 124 30.32 27.99 0.66
CA VAL A 124 30.13 28.59 1.98
C VAL A 124 29.88 27.49 3.00
N SER A 125 30.69 27.50 4.06
CA SER A 125 30.54 26.59 5.19
C SER A 125 30.36 27.38 6.47
N ILE A 126 29.31 27.10 7.24
CA ILE A 126 29.04 27.71 8.54
C ILE A 126 29.12 26.62 9.59
N THR A 127 30.03 26.76 10.55
CA THR A 127 30.19 25.85 11.69
C THR A 127 29.68 26.51 12.96
N GLY A 128 28.73 25.87 13.64
CA GLY A 128 28.18 26.35 14.91
C GLY A 128 26.86 25.68 15.26
N THR A 129 26.30 26.06 16.40
CA THR A 129 24.92 25.76 16.78
C THR A 129 24.12 27.06 16.75
N HIS A 130 23.18 27.13 15.82
CA HIS A 130 22.40 28.32 15.54
C HIS A 130 21.07 28.29 16.31
N THR A 131 20.63 29.45 16.80
CA THR A 131 19.38 29.63 17.54
C THR A 131 18.33 30.24 16.61
N PRO A 132 17.29 29.48 16.19
CA PRO A 132 16.20 30.01 15.39
C PRO A 132 15.39 31.09 16.14
N PRO A 133 14.74 32.02 15.42
CA PRO A 133 13.92 33.03 16.07
C PRO A 133 12.63 32.41 16.62
N ILE A 134 12.25 32.79 17.83
CA ILE A 134 10.98 32.34 18.46
C ILE A 134 9.73 32.97 17.81
N GLY A 135 9.89 34.14 17.18
CA GLY A 135 8.78 34.88 16.58
C GLY A 135 8.26 34.25 15.28
N ASN A 136 7.03 34.60 14.91
CA ASN A 136 6.46 34.19 13.63
C ASN A 136 7.09 34.99 12.48
N GLY A 137 7.56 34.27 11.45
CA GLY A 137 8.01 34.86 10.19
C GLY A 137 8.95 33.93 9.40
N PRO A 138 9.20 34.26 8.12
CA PRO A 138 10.14 33.52 7.29
C PRO A 138 11.56 33.60 7.82
N LEU A 139 12.28 32.50 7.65
CA LEU A 139 13.73 32.46 7.61
C LEU A 139 14.10 31.49 6.49
N SER A 140 15.05 31.85 5.64
CA SER A 140 15.41 30.97 4.51
C SER A 140 16.91 30.90 4.30
N PHE A 141 17.39 29.74 3.89
CA PHE A 141 18.79 29.43 3.65
C PHE A 141 18.94 28.83 2.25
N PHE A 142 19.87 29.36 1.46
CA PHE A 142 20.12 28.93 0.10
C PHE A 142 21.61 28.68 -0.10
N HIS A 143 21.95 27.48 -0.61
CA HIS A 143 23.32 27.14 -1.02
C HIS A 143 24.36 27.18 0.11
N ILE A 144 24.04 26.66 1.30
CA ILE A 144 24.95 26.71 2.46
C ILE A 144 25.26 25.29 2.97
N ASN A 145 26.53 25.04 3.31
CA ASN A 145 26.92 23.88 4.11
C ASN A 145 26.90 24.26 5.59
N PHE A 146 26.08 23.61 6.39
CA PHE A 146 26.04 23.76 7.84
C PHE A 146 26.77 22.61 8.53
N PHE A 147 27.61 22.95 9.51
CA PHE A 147 28.36 22.02 10.33
C PHE A 147 28.00 22.22 11.80
N GLY A 148 27.61 21.14 12.47
CA GLY A 148 27.20 21.18 13.88
C GLY A 148 27.87 20.10 14.73
N GLY A 149 27.74 20.26 16.04
CA GLY A 149 28.07 19.23 17.03
C GLY A 149 27.02 18.12 17.03
N SER A 150 26.16 18.15 18.04
CA SER A 150 24.94 17.33 18.14
C SER A 150 23.70 18.04 17.57
N SER A 151 23.81 19.33 17.24
CA SER A 151 22.75 20.04 16.52
C SER A 151 23.27 21.21 15.69
N ILE A 152 22.55 21.52 14.60
CA ILE A 152 22.80 22.70 13.76
C ILE A 152 21.84 23.82 14.16
N PHE A 153 20.54 23.52 14.24
CA PHE A 153 19.54 24.42 14.76
C PHE A 153 19.01 23.89 16.09
N PHE A 154 19.14 24.68 17.16
CA PHE A 154 18.71 24.30 18.49
C PHE A 154 17.88 25.42 19.12
N SER A 155 16.74 25.04 19.71
CA SER A 155 16.01 25.92 20.61
C SER A 155 15.32 25.14 21.72
N ALA A 156 15.58 25.52 22.96
CA ALA A 156 14.80 25.05 24.11
C ALA A 156 13.45 25.77 24.24
N ALA A 157 13.33 26.97 23.65
CA ALA A 157 12.10 27.75 23.65
C ALA A 157 11.20 27.33 22.48
N ALA A 158 9.89 27.26 22.74
CA ALA A 158 8.90 27.10 21.68
C ALA A 158 8.93 28.32 20.75
N GLY A 159 8.88 28.08 19.46
CA GLY A 159 8.85 29.12 18.45
C GLY A 159 7.85 28.83 17.33
N GLU A 160 7.63 29.86 16.53
CA GLU A 160 6.65 29.87 15.43
C GLU A 160 7.27 30.23 14.08
N ALA A 161 8.58 30.45 14.00
CA ALA A 161 9.21 30.77 12.73
C ALA A 161 9.10 29.60 11.75
N TYR A 162 9.04 29.93 10.46
CA TYR A 162 9.10 28.94 9.40
C TYR A 162 10.44 29.04 8.67
N MET A 163 11.16 27.92 8.63
CA MET A 163 12.50 27.81 8.06
C MET A 163 12.44 27.11 6.71
N VAL A 164 13.00 27.73 5.69
CA VAL A 164 13.10 27.18 4.34
C VAL A 164 14.56 26.92 4.01
N CYS A 165 14.93 25.68 3.74
CA CYS A 165 16.28 25.33 3.31
C CYS A 165 16.23 24.78 1.88
N GLU A 166 16.90 25.44 0.95
CA GLU A 166 17.00 24.99 -0.43
C GLU A 166 18.47 24.78 -0.80
N THR A 167 18.77 23.60 -1.34
CA THR A 167 20.13 23.23 -1.75
C THR A 167 21.14 23.46 -0.61
N CYS A 168 20.80 22.97 0.58
CA CYS A 168 21.67 23.06 1.76
C CYS A 168 22.16 21.67 2.15
N ASN A 169 23.39 21.59 2.64
CA ASN A 169 23.94 20.37 3.23
C ASN A 169 24.09 20.54 4.74
N PHE A 170 23.82 19.48 5.49
CA PHE A 170 23.88 19.45 6.95
C PHE A 170 24.84 18.35 7.39
N ILE A 171 25.81 18.67 8.23
CA ILE A 171 26.84 17.74 8.68
C ILE A 171 27.00 17.86 10.20
N LEU A 172 26.60 16.81 10.92
CA LEU A 172 26.80 16.65 12.34
C LEU A 172 28.06 15.84 12.61
N SER A 173 28.84 16.28 13.60
CA SER A 173 30.07 15.62 14.03
C SER A 173 29.85 14.58 15.14
N SER A 174 28.65 14.52 15.72
CA SER A 174 28.22 13.56 16.73
C SER A 174 26.72 13.30 16.61
N ASP A 175 26.24 12.22 17.23
CA ASP A 175 24.81 11.85 17.21
C ASP A 175 23.94 13.00 17.74
N GLY A 176 22.79 13.20 17.10
CA GLY A 176 21.88 14.29 17.45
C GLY A 176 20.88 14.63 16.36
N TYR A 177 20.59 15.92 16.16
CA TYR A 177 19.54 16.42 15.28
C TYR A 177 19.96 17.64 14.46
N VAL A 178 19.71 17.65 13.15
CA VAL A 178 19.89 18.88 12.35
C VAL A 178 19.00 19.98 12.90
N PHE A 179 17.74 19.66 13.20
CA PHE A 179 16.76 20.54 13.84
C PHE A 179 16.32 19.96 15.19
N ASP A 180 16.95 20.38 16.29
CA ASP A 180 16.51 20.07 17.67
C ASP A 180 15.52 21.14 18.16
N LEU A 181 14.25 20.95 17.80
CA LEU A 181 13.16 21.92 17.93
C LEU A 181 11.92 21.28 18.60
N ASP A 182 12.15 20.64 19.74
CA ASP A 182 11.23 19.63 20.31
C ASP A 182 9.79 20.13 20.54
N ASN A 183 9.67 21.40 20.96
CA ASN A 183 8.42 22.09 21.30
C ASN A 183 8.01 23.17 20.30
N TRP A 184 8.57 23.17 19.10
CA TRP A 184 8.26 24.15 18.06
C TRP A 184 6.84 23.94 17.52
N VAL A 185 6.04 25.00 17.49
CA VAL A 185 4.65 24.91 17.01
C VAL A 185 4.58 25.21 15.53
N GLY A 186 5.39 26.19 15.08
CA GLY A 186 5.36 26.67 13.70
C GLY A 186 3.97 27.14 13.24
N PRO A 187 3.84 27.58 11.99
CA PRO A 187 2.54 27.70 11.35
C PRO A 187 1.94 26.31 11.11
N THR A 188 0.68 26.13 11.49
CA THR A 188 -0.10 24.91 11.21
C THR A 188 -0.88 25.08 9.90
N GLY A 189 -0.78 24.11 8.97
CA GLY A 189 -1.60 24.04 7.76
C GLY A 189 -0.80 23.98 6.46
N LEU A 190 -0.27 22.80 6.13
CA LEU A 190 0.45 22.56 4.88
C LEU A 190 -0.40 22.81 3.63
N VAL A 191 -1.73 22.74 3.74
CA VAL A 191 -2.66 23.07 2.65
C VAL A 191 -2.45 24.50 2.11
N THR A 192 -1.84 25.39 2.90
CA THR A 192 -1.48 26.75 2.49
C THR A 192 -0.04 26.92 1.99
N GLY A 193 0.76 25.84 1.97
CA GLY A 193 2.15 25.85 1.50
C GLY A 193 3.16 26.39 2.52
N ILE A 194 2.79 26.52 3.80
CA ILE A 194 3.68 27.00 4.86
C ILE A 194 3.88 25.89 5.88
N ALA A 195 5.13 25.47 6.06
CA ALA A 195 5.56 24.50 7.06
C ALA A 195 6.61 25.14 7.97
N GLY A 196 6.65 24.79 9.25
CA GLY A 196 7.65 25.33 10.17
C GLY A 196 9.09 24.95 9.79
N VAL A 197 9.29 23.79 9.17
CA VAL A 197 10.53 23.47 8.44
C VAL A 197 10.16 22.96 7.06
N ALA A 198 10.68 23.59 6.02
CA ALA A 198 10.53 23.21 4.63
C ALA A 198 11.90 23.03 3.98
N MET A 199 12.11 21.91 3.29
CA MET A 199 13.38 21.60 2.66
C MET A 199 13.20 21.07 1.25
N ALA A 200 14.04 21.56 0.35
CA ALA A 200 14.10 21.14 -1.03
C ALA A 200 15.55 20.90 -1.46
N ASN A 201 15.80 19.81 -2.18
CA ASN A 201 17.11 19.52 -2.77
C ASN A 201 18.25 19.55 -1.74
N SER A 202 17.97 19.16 -0.49
CA SER A 202 18.88 19.32 0.64
C SER A 202 19.26 17.96 1.23
N GLY A 203 20.40 17.88 1.89
CA GLY A 203 20.92 16.59 2.35
C GLY A 203 21.55 16.63 3.72
N ASP A 204 21.27 15.61 4.53
CA ASP A 204 22.08 15.23 5.67
C ASP A 204 23.26 14.37 5.20
N LEU A 205 24.47 14.93 5.29
CA LEU A 205 25.72 14.27 4.95
C LEU A 205 26.49 13.83 6.22
N SER A 206 25.80 13.80 7.36
CA SER A 206 26.38 13.35 8.63
C SER A 206 26.86 11.91 8.53
N ILE A 207 27.96 11.62 9.23
CA ILE A 207 28.47 10.25 9.43
C ILE A 207 28.04 9.65 10.77
N ALA A 208 27.60 10.50 11.69
CA ALA A 208 27.09 10.12 13.02
C ALA A 208 25.62 9.71 12.94
N GLU A 209 25.15 8.87 13.86
CA GLU A 209 23.75 8.39 13.89
C GLU A 209 22.81 9.53 14.27
N SER A 210 22.36 10.25 13.25
CA SER A 210 21.62 11.49 13.40
C SER A 210 20.16 11.30 13.06
N GLY A 211 19.29 11.75 13.96
CA GLY A 211 17.93 12.07 13.59
C GLY A 211 17.96 13.38 12.80
N PHE A 212 16.97 13.60 11.94
CA PHE A 212 16.97 14.83 11.16
C PHE A 212 16.28 15.98 11.90
N ILE A 213 15.06 15.72 12.37
CA ILE A 213 14.21 16.67 13.09
C ILE A 213 13.78 16.03 14.40
N LYS A 214 13.83 16.81 15.48
CA LYS A 214 13.21 16.50 16.77
C LYS A 214 12.12 17.51 17.05
N ASN A 215 10.86 17.10 16.91
CA ASN A 215 9.68 17.87 17.25
C ASN A 215 8.63 16.93 17.85
N SER A 216 8.90 16.40 19.05
CA SER A 216 8.07 15.33 19.63
C SER A 216 6.76 15.83 20.26
N VAL A 217 6.67 17.12 20.60
CA VAL A 217 5.51 17.70 21.30
C VAL A 217 5.00 19.01 20.70
N GLY A 218 5.76 19.65 19.81
CA GLY A 218 5.46 20.99 19.32
C GLY A 218 4.33 21.06 18.29
N GLY A 219 4.14 20.03 17.46
CA GLY A 219 3.10 20.02 16.43
C GLY A 219 3.48 20.77 15.14
N MET A 220 4.76 21.04 14.92
CA MET A 220 5.23 21.77 13.74
C MET A 220 4.98 21.02 12.44
N GLY A 221 4.47 21.74 11.44
CA GLY A 221 4.40 21.25 10.07
C GLY A 221 5.78 21.08 9.44
N VAL A 222 6.03 19.96 8.75
CA VAL A 222 7.33 19.67 8.11
C VAL A 222 7.12 19.29 6.65
N VAL A 223 7.90 19.89 5.73
CA VAL A 223 7.95 19.57 4.30
C VAL A 223 9.36 19.14 3.91
N LEU A 224 9.52 17.96 3.33
CA LEU A 224 10.79 17.46 2.82
C LEU A 224 10.62 17.00 1.36
N ILE A 225 11.30 17.64 0.42
CA ILE A 225 11.17 17.36 -1.02
C ILE A 225 12.54 17.09 -1.62
N ASN A 226 12.66 16.01 -2.38
CA ASN A 226 13.88 15.65 -3.10
C ASN A 226 15.14 15.76 -2.22
N SER A 227 15.09 15.17 -1.03
CA SER A 227 16.09 15.38 0.01
C SER A 227 16.64 14.07 0.57
N TYR A 228 17.87 14.11 1.07
CA TYR A 228 18.53 13.01 1.78
C TYR A 228 18.42 13.24 3.28
N ILE A 229 17.78 12.33 4.01
CA ILE A 229 17.35 12.57 5.37
C ILE A 229 17.96 11.54 6.32
N GLY A 230 18.75 12.00 7.29
CA GLY A 230 19.52 11.15 8.19
C GLY A 230 20.86 10.72 7.59
N ALA A 231 21.72 10.17 8.44
CA ALA A 231 23.09 9.83 8.06
C ALA A 231 23.17 8.59 7.14
N LEU A 232 23.78 8.77 5.96
CA LEU A 232 23.90 7.72 4.92
C LEU A 232 24.66 6.46 5.39
N LEU A 233 25.59 6.62 6.34
CA LEU A 233 26.52 5.57 6.78
C LEU A 233 26.27 5.07 8.22
N GLY A 234 25.38 5.72 8.97
CA GLY A 234 25.09 5.39 10.36
C GLY A 234 23.80 4.59 10.46
N ALA A 235 23.91 3.28 10.69
CA ALA A 235 22.74 2.42 10.81
C ALA A 235 21.96 2.67 12.13
N GLY A 236 21.04 3.64 12.12
CA GLY A 236 19.76 3.49 12.82
C GLY A 236 19.63 3.87 14.30
N GLY A 237 20.55 4.64 14.90
CA GLY A 237 20.42 5.00 16.32
C GLY A 237 19.33 6.02 16.64
N THR A 238 19.44 7.23 16.09
CA THR A 238 18.62 8.37 16.52
C THR A 238 17.39 8.55 15.61
N PRO A 239 16.15 8.41 16.13
CA PRO A 239 14.95 8.56 15.32
C PRO A 239 14.63 10.03 15.03
N MET A 240 14.13 10.32 13.84
CA MET A 240 13.40 11.56 13.54
C MET A 240 12.06 11.54 14.29
N LEU A 241 11.78 12.59 15.08
CA LEU A 241 10.56 12.70 15.89
C LEU A 241 9.67 13.80 15.33
N LEU A 242 8.43 13.47 14.98
CA LEU A 242 7.46 14.36 14.34
C LEU A 242 6.13 14.32 15.09
N SER A 243 5.56 15.48 15.42
CA SER A 243 4.25 15.58 16.12
C SER A 243 3.20 16.40 15.39
N GLY A 244 3.56 17.09 14.30
CA GLY A 244 2.68 17.88 13.44
C GLY A 244 2.30 17.18 12.13
N GLU A 245 1.66 17.93 11.24
CA GLU A 245 1.40 17.50 9.86
C GLU A 245 2.73 17.36 9.10
N PHE A 246 2.90 16.27 8.37
CA PHE A 246 4.17 15.95 7.73
C PHE A 246 3.98 15.64 6.26
N GLN A 247 4.70 16.33 5.38
CA GLN A 247 4.75 16.05 3.96
C GLN A 247 6.18 15.67 3.56
N MET A 248 6.30 14.56 2.84
CA MET A 248 7.56 14.11 2.28
C MET A 248 7.36 13.59 0.86
N SER A 249 8.18 14.05 -0.08
CA SER A 249 8.10 13.64 -1.49
C SER A 249 9.50 13.43 -2.07
N LEU A 250 9.67 12.39 -2.90
CA LEU A 250 10.91 12.14 -3.66
C LEU A 250 12.18 12.06 -2.79
N SER A 251 12.06 11.66 -1.52
CA SER A 251 13.17 11.74 -0.55
C SER A 251 13.64 10.35 -0.12
N ASP A 252 14.93 10.24 0.21
CA ASP A 252 15.52 9.03 0.78
C ASP A 252 15.79 9.23 2.27
N VAL A 253 15.36 8.28 3.09
CA VAL A 253 15.39 8.34 4.55
C VAL A 253 16.25 7.21 5.12
N PHE A 254 17.29 7.60 5.86
CA PHE A 254 18.31 6.73 6.45
C PHE A 254 18.28 6.70 7.98
N CYS A 255 17.22 7.21 8.60
CA CYS A 255 16.99 7.14 10.04
C CYS A 255 15.58 6.62 10.35
N PRO A 256 15.34 6.02 11.54
CA PRO A 256 13.99 5.67 11.96
C PRO A 256 13.10 6.92 12.01
N VAL A 257 11.81 6.76 11.71
CA VAL A 257 10.84 7.88 11.74
C VAL A 257 9.76 7.56 12.75
N ILE A 258 9.50 8.47 13.68
CA ILE A 258 8.44 8.32 14.69
C ILE A 258 7.49 9.51 14.59
N MET A 259 6.25 9.22 14.22
CA MET A 259 5.16 10.20 14.15
C MET A 259 4.27 10.03 15.37
N THR A 260 4.22 11.01 16.28
CA THR A 260 3.44 10.92 17.52
C THR A 260 2.09 11.67 17.45
N GLY A 261 1.91 12.52 16.45
CA GLY A 261 0.72 13.36 16.27
C GLY A 261 0.53 13.83 14.83
N GLY A 262 -0.40 14.75 14.61
CA GLY A 262 -0.69 15.34 13.30
C GLY A 262 -1.80 14.63 12.52
N THR A 263 -2.56 15.39 11.74
CA THR A 263 -3.58 14.86 10.84
C THR A 263 -3.27 15.23 9.41
N GLY A 264 -3.38 14.29 8.48
CA GLY A 264 -3.22 14.55 7.06
C GLY A 264 -1.78 14.46 6.56
N SER A 265 -0.90 13.75 7.25
CA SER A 265 0.46 13.53 6.77
C SER A 265 0.45 12.82 5.41
N PHE A 266 1.35 13.23 4.52
CA PHE A 266 1.38 12.76 3.14
C PHE A 266 2.82 12.45 2.72
N ILE A 267 3.11 11.16 2.57
CA ILE A 267 4.42 10.64 2.15
C ILE A 267 4.24 10.02 0.78
N GLU A 268 5.01 10.46 -0.21
CA GLU A 268 4.95 9.90 -1.56
C GLU A 268 6.32 9.71 -2.20
N GLN A 269 6.50 8.64 -2.97
CA GLN A 269 7.70 8.44 -3.81
C GLN A 269 9.02 8.50 -2.99
N CYS A 270 8.99 8.03 -1.75
CA CYS A 270 10.13 8.05 -0.84
C CYS A 270 10.75 6.66 -0.64
N GLY A 271 12.06 6.63 -0.45
CA GLY A 271 12.82 5.46 -0.01
C GLY A 271 13.06 5.49 1.50
N PHE A 272 12.72 4.41 2.18
CA PHE A 272 13.07 4.17 3.58
C PHE A 272 14.07 3.01 3.63
N HIS A 273 15.26 3.27 4.15
CA HIS A 273 16.39 2.34 4.06
C HIS A 273 16.85 1.76 5.41
N VAL A 274 16.51 2.42 6.53
CA VAL A 274 16.97 2.03 7.87
C VAL A 274 15.93 2.41 8.91
N GLY A 275 15.79 1.59 9.96
CA GLY A 275 14.87 1.83 11.07
C GLY A 275 13.36 1.73 10.77
N THR A 276 12.58 1.35 11.76
CA THR A 276 11.11 1.27 11.64
C THR A 276 10.49 2.66 11.43
N VAL A 277 9.53 2.76 10.51
CA VAL A 277 8.61 3.90 10.44
C VAL A 277 7.46 3.64 11.41
N THR A 278 7.48 4.34 12.54
CA THR A 278 6.48 4.23 13.59
C THR A 278 5.39 5.28 13.39
N LEU A 279 4.20 4.80 13.06
CA LEU A 279 2.98 5.59 12.94
C LEU A 279 2.30 5.58 14.31
N GLY A 280 2.61 6.51 15.20
CA GLY A 280 2.20 6.49 16.61
C GLY A 280 1.15 7.53 17.03
N GLY A 281 0.69 7.42 18.28
CA GLY A 281 -0.17 8.41 18.94
C GLY A 281 -1.50 8.64 18.24
N THR A 282 -1.76 9.88 17.79
CA THR A 282 -2.96 10.24 17.01
C THR A 282 -2.63 10.58 15.56
N SER A 283 -1.44 10.20 15.08
CA SER A 283 -1.01 10.50 13.71
C SER A 283 -1.92 9.86 12.68
N SER A 284 -2.27 10.58 11.62
CA SER A 284 -3.01 10.02 10.48
C SER A 284 -2.46 10.57 9.17
N GLY A 285 -2.58 9.78 8.12
CA GLY A 285 -2.01 10.16 6.84
C GLY A 285 -2.01 9.06 5.81
N SER A 286 -1.13 9.20 4.83
CA SER A 286 -0.92 8.22 3.79
C SER A 286 0.51 8.12 3.31
N ILE A 287 0.89 6.91 2.90
CA ILE A 287 2.17 6.54 2.32
C ILE A 287 1.89 5.95 0.93
N TYR A 288 2.38 6.59 -0.13
CA TYR A 288 2.10 6.23 -1.51
C TYR A 288 3.37 6.07 -2.35
N ASN A 289 3.44 5.04 -3.20
CA ASN A 289 4.57 4.86 -4.13
C ASN A 289 5.94 4.82 -3.43
N CYS A 290 5.99 4.32 -2.19
CA CYS A 290 7.23 4.26 -1.40
C CYS A 290 7.88 2.88 -1.49
N ASN A 291 9.17 2.83 -1.15
CA ASN A 291 9.92 1.60 -0.99
C ASN A 291 10.54 1.53 0.42
N PHE A 292 10.26 0.45 1.13
CA PHE A 292 10.92 0.10 2.38
C PHE A 292 11.91 -1.01 2.07
N THR A 293 13.21 -0.80 2.28
CA THR A 293 14.27 -1.76 1.90
C THR A 293 15.27 -2.00 3.02
N GLY A 294 15.78 -3.23 3.13
CA GLY A 294 16.95 -3.56 3.96
C GLY A 294 16.64 -3.78 5.45
N TYR A 295 15.40 -4.12 5.78
CA TYR A 295 14.95 -4.19 7.16
C TYR A 295 15.10 -5.58 7.79
N THR A 296 15.70 -5.63 8.99
CA THR A 296 15.69 -6.80 9.90
C THR A 296 14.72 -6.63 11.07
N VAL A 297 14.09 -5.46 11.16
CA VAL A 297 12.98 -5.12 12.06
C VAL A 297 11.72 -4.88 11.25
N ALA A 298 10.55 -4.74 11.89
CA ALA A 298 9.34 -4.35 11.19
C ALA A 298 9.59 -3.05 10.41
N ALA A 299 9.25 -3.02 9.12
CA ALA A 299 9.42 -1.83 8.29
C ALA A 299 8.50 -0.71 8.79
N ILE A 300 7.31 -1.09 9.23
CA ILE A 300 6.26 -0.19 9.73
C ILE A 300 5.76 -0.72 11.07
N ASP A 301 5.66 0.18 12.06
CA ASP A 301 4.96 -0.06 13.33
C ASP A 301 3.70 0.82 13.38
N MET A 302 2.53 0.19 13.26
CA MET A 302 1.23 0.85 13.34
C MET A 302 0.80 1.01 14.81
N ALA A 303 1.38 1.97 15.50
CA ALA A 303 1.10 2.34 16.89
C ALA A 303 0.03 3.44 17.06
N SER A 304 -0.58 3.91 15.96
CA SER A 304 -1.50 5.05 15.97
C SER A 304 -2.92 4.62 16.32
N SER A 305 -3.65 5.52 16.96
CA SER A 305 -5.09 5.41 17.21
C SER A 305 -5.96 5.89 16.04
N ALA A 306 -5.36 6.51 15.02
CA ALA A 306 -6.06 7.05 13.85
C ALA A 306 -5.78 6.22 12.57
N THR A 307 -6.40 6.60 11.45
CA THR A 307 -6.28 5.86 10.19
C THR A 307 -5.04 6.25 9.40
N TRP A 308 -4.34 5.24 8.88
CA TRP A 308 -3.27 5.39 7.90
C TRP A 308 -3.59 4.61 6.63
N LYS A 309 -3.18 5.14 5.48
CA LYS A 309 -3.33 4.49 4.18
C LYS A 309 -1.98 4.16 3.58
N LEU A 310 -1.76 2.92 3.17
CA LEU A 310 -0.61 2.53 2.38
C LEU A 310 -1.10 2.20 0.98
N GLY A 311 -0.51 2.84 -0.02
CA GLY A 311 -0.84 2.67 -1.43
C GLY A 311 0.38 2.40 -2.29
N THR A 312 0.32 1.43 -3.20
CA THR A 312 1.36 1.18 -4.23
C THR A 312 2.76 1.16 -3.63
N THR A 313 2.97 0.45 -2.52
CA THR A 313 4.21 0.50 -1.74
C THR A 313 4.87 -0.87 -1.72
N SER A 314 6.20 -0.90 -1.88
CA SER A 314 7.00 -2.12 -1.77
C SER A 314 7.62 -2.22 -0.37
N ILE A 315 7.52 -3.38 0.26
CA ILE A 315 8.08 -3.67 1.58
C ILE A 315 9.02 -4.86 1.48
N ASP A 316 10.31 -4.58 1.66
CA ASP A 316 11.40 -5.54 1.73
C ASP A 316 11.98 -5.54 3.16
N SER A 317 11.27 -6.28 4.03
CA SER A 317 11.67 -6.56 5.41
C SER A 317 11.68 -8.07 5.63
N SER A 318 12.78 -8.54 6.22
CA SER A 318 12.97 -9.93 6.65
C SER A 318 12.37 -10.22 8.04
N ASN A 319 11.87 -9.20 8.74
CA ASN A 319 11.28 -9.37 10.07
C ASN A 319 9.94 -10.10 9.99
N ASP A 320 9.64 -10.91 11.00
CA ASP A 320 8.32 -11.54 11.18
C ASP A 320 7.65 -10.99 12.44
N PRO A 321 6.66 -10.09 12.33
CA PRO A 321 5.99 -9.63 11.11
C PRO A 321 6.68 -8.42 10.42
N ALA A 322 6.49 -8.28 9.11
CA ALA A 322 7.05 -7.15 8.33
C ALA A 322 6.36 -5.81 8.64
N ILE A 323 5.08 -5.87 9.03
CA ILE A 323 4.33 -4.74 9.62
C ILE A 323 3.87 -5.18 11.02
N ASP A 324 4.29 -4.45 12.03
CA ASP A 324 3.90 -4.67 13.43
C ASP A 324 2.97 -3.55 13.92
N GLY A 325 2.51 -3.65 15.16
CA GLY A 325 1.93 -2.53 15.90
C GLY A 325 0.75 -2.89 16.77
N THR A 326 0.50 -2.02 17.75
CA THR A 326 -0.55 -2.19 18.78
C THR A 326 -1.53 -1.02 18.83
N GLY A 327 -1.47 -0.12 17.85
CA GLY A 327 -2.35 1.02 17.74
C GLY A 327 -3.80 0.61 17.51
N ALA A 328 -4.74 1.31 18.15
CA ALA A 328 -6.17 1.08 17.98
C ALA A 328 -6.72 1.60 16.63
N GLY A 329 -5.90 2.30 15.86
CA GLY A 329 -6.22 2.86 14.56
C GLY A 329 -6.32 1.79 13.47
N THR A 330 -6.66 2.22 12.27
CA THR A 330 -6.86 1.32 11.13
C THR A 330 -5.80 1.55 10.07
N LEU A 331 -5.21 0.47 9.57
CA LEU A 331 -4.32 0.50 8.41
C LEU A 331 -5.10 0.08 7.16
N GLU A 332 -5.33 1.01 6.25
CA GLU A 332 -5.90 0.72 4.93
C GLU A 332 -4.78 0.35 3.95
N LEU A 333 -4.87 -0.83 3.34
CA LEU A 333 -3.87 -1.32 2.39
C LEU A 333 -4.44 -1.33 0.96
N SER A 334 -3.65 -0.86 0.00
CA SER A 334 -3.96 -0.88 -1.43
C SER A 334 -2.68 -1.07 -2.25
N GLY A 335 -2.58 -2.09 -3.10
CA GLY A 335 -1.41 -2.29 -3.97
C GLY A 335 -0.08 -2.43 -3.22
N ILE A 336 -0.04 -3.22 -2.14
CA ILE A 336 1.19 -3.47 -1.38
C ILE A 336 1.89 -4.72 -1.93
N SER A 337 3.20 -4.61 -2.17
CA SER A 337 4.05 -5.74 -2.55
C SER A 337 5.03 -6.05 -1.42
N PHE A 338 5.01 -7.27 -0.90
CA PHE A 338 6.01 -7.77 0.04
C PHE A 338 7.07 -8.56 -0.72
N MET A 339 8.34 -8.19 -0.56
CA MET A 339 9.47 -8.79 -1.29
C MET A 339 10.13 -9.95 -0.54
N ASP A 340 10.08 -9.94 0.80
CA ASP A 340 10.64 -10.99 1.66
C ASP A 340 9.56 -11.57 2.58
N ASN A 341 9.30 -10.97 3.75
CA ASN A 341 8.23 -11.40 4.63
C ASN A 341 6.92 -10.63 4.38
N ALA A 342 5.80 -11.35 4.25
CA ALA A 342 4.47 -10.80 4.03
C ALA A 342 3.57 -10.78 5.29
N ASN A 343 4.08 -11.24 6.43
CA ASN A 343 3.30 -11.31 7.66
C ASN A 343 3.03 -9.91 8.21
N ILE A 344 1.80 -9.72 8.69
CA ILE A 344 1.34 -8.53 9.40
C ILE A 344 0.88 -8.97 10.78
N ALA A 345 1.29 -8.28 11.85
CA ALA A 345 0.90 -8.63 13.21
C ALA A 345 -0.62 -8.67 13.36
N ALA A 346 -1.13 -9.71 14.05
CA ALA A 346 -2.57 -9.85 14.33
C ALA A 346 -3.14 -8.72 15.20
N THR A 347 -2.28 -7.94 15.86
CA THR A 347 -2.64 -6.76 16.65
C THR A 347 -2.95 -5.52 15.80
N VAL A 348 -2.58 -5.52 14.51
CA VAL A 348 -2.87 -4.41 13.59
C VAL A 348 -4.28 -4.55 13.03
N THR A 349 -5.12 -3.53 13.24
CA THR A 349 -6.46 -3.50 12.65
C THR A 349 -6.39 -3.12 11.18
N LEU A 350 -6.71 -4.06 10.29
CA LEU A 350 -6.64 -3.87 8.84
C LEU A 350 -8.02 -3.54 8.24
N ASN A 351 -8.06 -2.57 7.32
CA ASN A 351 -9.17 -2.38 6.39
C ASN A 351 -8.69 -2.62 4.96
N LYS A 352 -8.72 -3.89 4.53
CA LYS A 352 -8.36 -4.29 3.17
C LYS A 352 -9.53 -3.97 2.23
N ARG A 353 -9.42 -2.87 1.46
CA ARG A 353 -10.55 -2.35 0.68
C ARG A 353 -10.88 -3.13 -0.59
N VAL A 354 -10.02 -4.03 -1.08
CA VAL A 354 -10.30 -4.75 -2.33
C VAL A 354 -9.65 -6.13 -2.31
N LEU A 355 -10.45 -7.18 -2.47
CA LEU A 355 -10.02 -8.40 -3.16
C LEU A 355 -9.91 -7.98 -4.63
N GLU A 356 -8.74 -7.55 -5.09
CA GLU A 356 -8.55 -7.13 -6.48
C GLU A 356 -9.06 -8.25 -7.40
N ALA A 357 -9.80 -7.88 -8.44
CA ALA A 357 -10.34 -8.81 -9.41
C ALA A 357 -9.19 -9.64 -10.01
N GLY A 358 -9.06 -10.88 -9.55
CA GLY A 358 -7.96 -11.77 -9.85
C GLY A 358 -8.22 -13.13 -9.21
N ILE A 359 -7.54 -14.16 -9.72
CA ILE A 359 -7.55 -15.48 -9.08
C ILE A 359 -6.67 -15.37 -7.84
N GLY A 360 -7.29 -15.25 -6.67
CA GLY A 360 -6.58 -15.38 -5.39
C GLY A 360 -6.42 -16.85 -5.04
N TYR A 361 -5.19 -17.29 -4.81
CA TYR A 361 -4.92 -18.55 -4.12
C TYR A 361 -4.89 -18.24 -2.62
N PHE A 362 -5.94 -18.66 -1.92
CA PHE A 362 -6.06 -18.46 -0.47
C PHE A 362 -5.66 -19.77 0.22
N ASP A 363 -4.55 -19.76 0.93
CA ASP A 363 -4.25 -20.78 1.93
C ASP A 363 -4.94 -20.34 3.24
N ASN A 364 -5.74 -21.23 3.84
CA ASN A 364 -6.49 -20.96 5.08
C ASN A 364 -7.46 -19.77 5.01
N LEU A 365 -8.37 -19.77 4.03
CA LEU A 365 -9.43 -18.74 3.93
C LEU A 365 -10.32 -18.75 5.18
N SER A 366 -10.40 -17.60 5.85
CA SER A 366 -11.23 -17.37 7.04
C SER A 366 -12.07 -16.10 6.89
N PHE A 367 -13.32 -16.15 7.37
CA PHE A 367 -14.27 -15.03 7.38
C PHE A 367 -14.53 -14.45 8.78
N ASP A 368 -13.80 -14.94 9.79
CA ASP A 368 -14.00 -14.64 11.20
C ASP A 368 -12.68 -14.34 11.93
N GLN A 369 -11.68 -13.87 11.19
CA GLN A 369 -10.34 -13.50 11.70
C GLN A 369 -9.51 -14.70 12.19
N GLY A 370 -9.66 -15.85 11.53
CA GLY A 370 -8.83 -17.04 11.74
C GLY A 370 -9.38 -18.00 12.79
N THR A 371 -10.60 -17.81 13.29
CA THR A 371 -11.21 -18.77 14.23
C THR A 371 -11.79 -20.00 13.52
N SER A 372 -12.17 -19.86 12.25
CA SER A 372 -12.49 -20.97 11.36
C SER A 372 -11.79 -20.79 10.01
N THR A 373 -11.22 -21.88 9.52
CA THR A 373 -10.53 -21.98 8.22
C THR A 373 -11.07 -23.19 7.48
N VAL A 374 -11.03 -23.17 6.15
CA VAL A 374 -11.35 -24.36 5.35
C VAL A 374 -10.17 -25.32 5.48
N ASP A 375 -10.25 -26.24 6.44
CA ASP A 375 -9.14 -27.12 6.85
C ASP A 375 -9.46 -28.62 6.68
N THR A 376 -10.72 -28.96 6.37
CA THR A 376 -11.15 -30.35 6.16
C THR A 376 -11.95 -30.57 4.87
N ASP A 377 -11.93 -31.81 4.37
CA ASP A 377 -12.69 -32.20 3.18
C ASP A 377 -14.20 -32.03 3.40
N GLY A 378 -14.89 -31.43 2.43
CA GLY A 378 -16.35 -31.26 2.46
C GLY A 378 -16.85 -29.98 3.12
N GLU A 379 -15.95 -29.12 3.55
CA GLU A 379 -16.30 -27.79 4.03
C GLU A 379 -16.64 -26.86 2.86
N LEU A 380 -17.77 -26.15 3.01
CA LEU A 380 -18.22 -25.13 2.08
C LEU A 380 -18.38 -23.80 2.79
N ILE A 381 -18.22 -22.72 2.02
CA ILE A 381 -18.55 -21.37 2.47
C ILE A 381 -20.04 -21.16 2.23
N ILE A 382 -20.80 -21.03 3.31
CA ILE A 382 -22.24 -20.87 3.28
C ILE A 382 -22.59 -19.45 3.72
N GLY A 383 -23.41 -18.76 2.93
CA GLY A 383 -23.94 -17.46 3.33
C GLY A 383 -24.77 -17.55 4.61
N SER A 384 -24.55 -16.65 5.56
CA SER A 384 -25.32 -16.58 6.80
C SER A 384 -26.06 -15.24 6.86
N THR A 385 -27.39 -15.27 6.92
CA THR A 385 -28.17 -14.02 6.93
C THR A 385 -27.94 -13.30 8.26
N GLY A 386 -27.39 -12.08 8.20
CA GLY A 386 -27.13 -11.25 9.38
C GLY A 386 -25.82 -11.55 10.12
N ASN A 387 -25.01 -12.50 9.66
CA ASN A 387 -23.69 -12.83 10.19
C ASN A 387 -22.66 -12.94 9.05
N ASN A 388 -21.37 -13.09 9.38
CA ASN A 388 -20.35 -13.42 8.38
C ASN A 388 -20.65 -14.79 7.72
N PRO A 389 -20.26 -15.02 6.46
CA PRO A 389 -20.28 -16.35 5.86
C PRO A 389 -19.64 -17.38 6.80
N GLN A 390 -20.25 -18.55 6.92
CA GLN A 390 -19.80 -19.61 7.82
C GLN A 390 -19.14 -20.72 7.00
N ILE A 391 -18.13 -21.37 7.58
CA ILE A 391 -17.54 -22.60 7.06
C ILE A 391 -18.28 -23.75 7.75
N SER A 392 -18.86 -24.66 6.97
CA SER A 392 -19.62 -25.77 7.51
C SER A 392 -19.59 -26.98 6.59
N THR A 393 -19.70 -28.17 7.16
CA THR A 393 -19.91 -29.40 6.41
C THR A 393 -21.37 -29.53 6.02
N LEU A 394 -21.63 -30.00 4.80
CA LEU A 394 -22.99 -30.37 4.42
C LEU A 394 -23.41 -31.59 5.25
N THR A 395 -24.58 -31.51 5.86
CA THR A 395 -25.17 -32.62 6.61
C THR A 395 -26.13 -33.39 5.70
N GLU A 396 -26.06 -34.71 5.74
CA GLU A 396 -27.01 -35.58 5.04
C GLU A 396 -28.44 -35.33 5.50
N GLY A 397 -29.35 -35.19 4.55
CA GLY A 397 -30.80 -35.22 4.80
C GLY A 397 -31.35 -36.62 4.60
N THR A 398 -32.59 -36.87 5.02
CA THR A 398 -33.28 -38.15 4.73
C THR A 398 -33.33 -38.40 3.22
N GLY A 399 -32.90 -39.59 2.80
CA GLY A 399 -32.87 -39.99 1.39
C GLY A 399 -31.74 -39.35 0.57
N ILE A 400 -30.78 -38.69 1.20
CA ILE A 400 -29.59 -38.14 0.55
C ILE A 400 -28.34 -38.64 1.28
N THR A 401 -27.37 -39.18 0.55
CA THR A 401 -26.01 -39.37 1.06
C THR A 401 -25.08 -38.31 0.51
N ILE A 402 -24.15 -37.86 1.35
CA ILE A 402 -23.12 -36.87 1.05
C ILE A 402 -21.78 -37.49 1.41
N ILE A 403 -20.98 -37.76 0.38
CA ILE A 403 -19.61 -38.28 0.56
C ILE A 403 -18.64 -37.14 0.25
N ASN A 404 -17.96 -36.68 1.29
CA ASN A 404 -16.91 -35.68 1.19
C ASN A 404 -15.57 -36.37 0.85
N GLY A 405 -14.85 -35.84 -0.14
CA GLY A 405 -13.50 -36.28 -0.45
C GLY A 405 -12.63 -35.10 -0.92
N PRO A 406 -11.32 -35.33 -1.09
CA PRO A 406 -10.41 -34.27 -1.52
C PRO A 406 -10.87 -33.64 -2.85
N GLY A 407 -11.18 -32.34 -2.82
CA GLY A 407 -11.61 -31.58 -4.00
C GLY A 407 -12.97 -31.99 -4.59
N SER A 408 -13.78 -32.81 -3.90
CA SER A 408 -15.09 -33.23 -4.40
C SER A 408 -16.11 -33.46 -3.29
N ILE A 409 -17.37 -33.21 -3.61
CA ILE A 409 -18.53 -33.59 -2.77
C ILE A 409 -19.46 -34.38 -3.67
N THR A 410 -19.71 -35.64 -3.33
CA THR A 410 -20.69 -36.47 -4.04
C THR A 410 -22.01 -36.45 -3.29
N ILE A 411 -23.06 -35.96 -3.94
CA ILE A 411 -24.42 -35.96 -3.40
C ILE A 411 -25.23 -36.99 -4.20
N ALA A 412 -25.78 -37.99 -3.52
CA ALA A 412 -26.57 -39.06 -4.13
C ALA A 412 -27.96 -39.15 -3.48
N ASN A 413 -28.98 -39.39 -4.31
CA ASN A 413 -30.32 -39.72 -3.82
C ASN A 413 -30.36 -41.22 -3.44
N THR A 414 -30.60 -41.51 -2.17
CA THR A 414 -30.78 -42.86 -1.64
C THR A 414 -32.25 -43.23 -1.41
N GLY A 415 -33.16 -42.25 -1.53
CA GLY A 415 -34.61 -42.47 -1.41
C GLY A 415 -35.25 -43.09 -2.65
N GLN A 416 -34.49 -43.26 -3.74
CA GLN A 416 -34.95 -43.85 -4.99
C GLN A 416 -33.98 -44.92 -5.48
N THR A 417 -34.50 -46.02 -6.01
CA THR A 417 -33.69 -47.08 -6.64
C THR A 417 -34.30 -47.46 -7.97
N ASP A 418 -33.51 -47.36 -9.04
CA ASP A 418 -33.85 -47.86 -10.36
C ASP A 418 -33.07 -49.15 -10.64
N ALA A 419 -33.71 -50.14 -11.24
CA ALA A 419 -33.05 -51.36 -11.69
C ALA A 419 -33.74 -51.97 -12.91
N THR A 420 -33.04 -52.86 -13.59
CA THR A 420 -33.58 -53.64 -14.70
C THR A 420 -33.40 -55.13 -14.46
N GLY A 421 -34.27 -55.94 -15.06
CA GLY A 421 -34.28 -57.40 -14.93
C GLY A 421 -34.75 -58.08 -16.22
N GLN A 422 -34.69 -59.40 -16.26
CA GLN A 422 -35.15 -60.17 -17.42
C GLN A 422 -35.76 -61.52 -16.99
N THR A 423 -36.92 -61.82 -17.55
CA THR A 423 -37.53 -63.16 -17.41
C THR A 423 -37.64 -63.83 -18.76
N ILE A 424 -37.26 -65.11 -18.84
CA ILE A 424 -37.44 -65.96 -20.03
C ILE A 424 -38.41 -67.08 -19.66
N GLY A 425 -39.60 -67.06 -20.26
CA GLY A 425 -40.70 -67.95 -19.87
C GLY A 425 -41.41 -67.50 -18.58
N ALA A 426 -42.25 -68.38 -18.03
CA ALA A 426 -42.95 -68.13 -16.76
C ALA A 426 -42.06 -68.38 -15.55
N VAL A 427 -41.03 -67.55 -15.42
CA VAL A 427 -40.11 -67.54 -14.27
C VAL A 427 -40.20 -66.19 -13.56
N THR A 428 -39.80 -66.15 -12.30
CA THR A 428 -39.70 -64.92 -11.53
C THR A 428 -38.29 -64.35 -11.54
N ASP A 429 -38.16 -63.03 -11.49
CA ASP A 429 -36.90 -62.31 -11.30
C ASP A 429 -37.05 -61.23 -10.23
N ASP A 430 -35.99 -60.98 -9.45
CA ASP A 430 -35.97 -59.99 -8.35
C ASP A 430 -35.31 -58.71 -8.86
N VAL A 431 -36.10 -57.80 -9.43
CA VAL A 431 -35.59 -56.62 -10.15
C VAL A 431 -34.96 -55.61 -9.19
N ILE A 432 -35.59 -55.32 -8.06
CA ILE A 432 -35.02 -54.47 -7.00
C ILE A 432 -35.02 -55.27 -5.70
N THR A 433 -33.88 -55.29 -5.02
CA THR A 433 -33.75 -55.77 -3.63
C THR A 433 -33.28 -54.62 -2.76
N PHE A 434 -34.15 -54.13 -1.88
CA PHE A 434 -33.85 -53.05 -0.93
C PHE A 434 -33.63 -53.62 0.48
N ALA A 435 -32.45 -53.37 1.05
CA ALA A 435 -32.14 -53.77 2.41
C ALA A 435 -32.73 -52.79 3.43
N LEU A 436 -33.54 -53.26 4.37
CA LEU A 436 -34.30 -52.41 5.30
C LEU A 436 -33.48 -51.89 6.50
N GLY A 437 -32.16 -52.07 6.46
CA GLY A 437 -31.27 -51.66 7.55
C GLY A 437 -31.34 -52.53 8.81
N ALA A 438 -30.42 -52.27 9.75
CA ALA A 438 -30.29 -53.02 11.01
C ALA A 438 -31.16 -52.44 12.16
N THR A 439 -31.83 -51.32 11.93
CA THR A 439 -32.69 -50.64 12.92
C THR A 439 -34.13 -51.04 12.68
N ALA A 440 -34.89 -51.29 13.75
CA ALA A 440 -36.31 -51.58 13.62
C ALA A 440 -37.06 -50.34 13.10
N GLY A 441 -37.94 -50.52 12.12
CA GLY A 441 -38.60 -49.42 11.42
C GLY A 441 -39.78 -49.88 10.58
N THR A 442 -40.51 -48.93 10.02
CA THR A 442 -41.59 -49.18 9.04
C THR A 442 -41.31 -48.39 7.77
N PHE A 443 -41.50 -49.05 6.64
CA PHE A 443 -41.26 -48.53 5.31
C PHE A 443 -42.55 -48.59 4.51
N THR A 444 -42.91 -47.50 3.84
CA THR A 444 -43.87 -47.53 2.74
C THR A 444 -43.12 -47.47 1.43
N LEU A 445 -43.51 -48.35 0.51
CA LEU A 445 -42.85 -48.59 -0.76
C LEU A 445 -43.84 -48.27 -1.87
N GLU A 446 -43.41 -47.45 -2.82
CA GLU A 446 -44.13 -47.22 -4.07
C GLU A 446 -43.22 -47.62 -5.23
N ALA A 447 -43.60 -48.66 -5.96
CA ALA A 447 -42.83 -49.14 -7.10
C ALA A 447 -43.59 -48.94 -8.40
N ARG A 448 -42.88 -48.52 -9.44
CA ARG A 448 -43.35 -48.46 -10.82
C ARG A 448 -42.54 -49.45 -11.63
N VAL A 449 -43.21 -50.41 -12.26
CA VAL A 449 -42.56 -51.46 -13.05
C VAL A 449 -43.07 -51.39 -14.48
N ALA A 450 -42.17 -51.48 -15.45
CA ALA A 450 -42.48 -51.60 -16.86
C ALA A 450 -41.85 -52.89 -17.41
N GLY A 451 -42.62 -53.68 -18.14
CA GLY A 451 -42.14 -54.86 -18.87
C GLY A 451 -42.36 -54.70 -20.36
N PHE A 452 -41.38 -55.11 -21.17
CA PHE A 452 -41.45 -55.07 -22.62
C PHE A 452 -40.95 -56.37 -23.25
N GLU A 453 -41.73 -56.93 -24.17
CA GLU A 453 -41.34 -58.10 -24.97
C GLU A 453 -40.97 -57.61 -26.38
N SER A 454 -39.72 -57.80 -26.79
CA SER A 454 -39.18 -57.14 -27.99
C SER A 454 -39.40 -57.92 -29.30
N THR A 455 -39.71 -59.22 -29.24
CA THR A 455 -39.87 -60.08 -30.43
C THR A 455 -41.25 -59.91 -31.10
N GLY A 456 -42.28 -59.75 -30.29
CA GLY A 456 -43.68 -59.45 -30.61
C GLY A 456 -44.14 -58.24 -29.78
N PRO A 457 -43.70 -57.02 -30.14
CA PRO A 457 -43.79 -55.81 -29.33
C PRO A 457 -45.09 -55.67 -28.54
N SER A 458 -45.02 -55.97 -27.25
CA SER A 458 -46.11 -55.87 -26.28
C SER A 458 -45.58 -55.31 -24.96
N GLY A 459 -46.40 -54.55 -24.24
CA GLY A 459 -46.03 -53.87 -23.00
C GLY A 459 -46.92 -54.22 -21.81
N CYS A 460 -46.34 -54.16 -20.61
CA CYS A 460 -47.08 -54.17 -19.35
C CYS A 460 -46.50 -53.14 -18.39
N GLY A 461 -47.35 -52.57 -17.55
CA GLY A 461 -46.98 -51.57 -16.56
C GLY A 461 -47.71 -51.80 -15.25
N TYR A 462 -46.98 -51.72 -14.14
CA TYR A 462 -47.50 -51.93 -12.80
C TYR A 462 -47.15 -50.76 -11.90
N GLN A 463 -48.11 -50.35 -11.06
CA GLN A 463 -47.85 -49.50 -9.90
C GLN A 463 -48.17 -50.31 -8.65
N LEU A 464 -47.18 -50.46 -7.77
CA LEU A 464 -47.26 -51.24 -6.56
C LEU A 464 -47.18 -50.30 -5.36
N PHE A 465 -48.06 -50.49 -4.37
CA PHE A 465 -48.00 -49.78 -3.10
C PHE A 465 -48.02 -50.78 -1.95
N GLY A 466 -47.00 -50.77 -1.10
CA GLY A 466 -46.84 -51.73 -0.02
C GLY A 466 -46.26 -51.13 1.25
N THR A 467 -46.51 -51.77 2.38
CA THR A 467 -45.88 -51.43 3.66
C THR A 467 -45.08 -52.62 4.16
N VAL A 468 -43.81 -52.39 4.51
CA VAL A 468 -42.93 -53.41 5.08
C VAL A 468 -42.44 -52.92 6.44
N ARG A 469 -42.51 -53.79 7.45
CA ARG A 469 -41.92 -53.54 8.76
C ARG A 469 -40.67 -54.40 8.94
N THR A 470 -39.62 -53.84 9.52
CA THR A 470 -38.42 -54.57 9.91
C THR A 470 -38.18 -54.53 11.43
N THR A 471 -37.57 -55.59 11.96
CA THR A 471 -36.98 -55.62 13.31
C THR A 471 -35.49 -55.28 13.33
N GLY A 472 -34.90 -54.93 12.18
CA GLY A 472 -33.45 -54.84 11.98
C GLY A 472 -32.78 -56.17 11.58
N ALA A 473 -33.49 -57.29 11.75
CA ALA A 473 -32.98 -58.63 11.39
C ALA A 473 -33.90 -59.39 10.42
N ALA A 474 -35.20 -59.06 10.39
CA ALA A 474 -36.17 -59.70 9.52
C ALA A 474 -37.26 -58.72 9.09
N ALA A 475 -37.72 -58.88 7.86
CA ALA A 475 -38.78 -58.11 7.23
C ALA A 475 -40.13 -58.82 7.36
N THR A 476 -41.22 -58.06 7.43
CA THR A 476 -42.58 -58.56 7.36
C THR A 476 -43.40 -57.61 6.49
N LEU A 477 -43.98 -58.15 5.42
CA LEU A 477 -44.94 -57.43 4.60
C LEU A 477 -46.23 -57.22 5.40
N VAL A 478 -46.69 -55.98 5.50
CA VAL A 478 -47.87 -55.60 6.27
C VAL A 478 -49.05 -55.51 5.32
N GLY A 479 -49.92 -56.52 5.37
CA GLY A 479 -51.05 -56.63 4.45
C GLY A 479 -50.66 -57.18 3.08
N THR A 480 -51.56 -57.05 2.11
CA THR A 480 -51.31 -57.36 0.71
C THR A 480 -50.98 -56.06 -0.02
N PRO A 481 -49.94 -56.01 -0.86
CA PRO A 481 -49.66 -54.84 -1.69
C PRO A 481 -50.85 -54.51 -2.57
N ASP A 482 -51.11 -53.22 -2.75
CA ASP A 482 -52.05 -52.75 -3.77
C ASP A 482 -51.32 -52.72 -5.11
N GLN A 483 -52.02 -53.11 -6.18
CA GLN A 483 -51.45 -53.26 -7.51
C GLN A 483 -52.42 -52.72 -8.55
N VAL A 484 -51.92 -51.78 -9.36
CA VAL A 484 -52.57 -51.34 -10.59
C VAL A 484 -51.81 -51.93 -11.77
N ALA A 485 -52.46 -52.83 -12.52
CA ALA A 485 -51.88 -53.50 -13.69
C ALA A 485 -52.49 -52.96 -14.99
N ASN A 486 -51.63 -52.61 -15.95
CA ASN A 486 -52.00 -52.21 -17.32
C ASN A 486 -51.20 -53.06 -18.31
N GLU A 487 -51.86 -54.06 -18.90
CA GLU A 487 -51.20 -55.09 -19.71
C GLU A 487 -51.83 -55.21 -21.09
N ASP A 488 -50.99 -55.42 -22.11
CA ASP A 488 -51.45 -56.00 -23.35
C ASP A 488 -51.95 -57.43 -23.13
N ALA A 489 -52.95 -57.86 -23.91
CA ALA A 489 -53.58 -59.18 -23.73
C ALA A 489 -52.59 -60.36 -23.82
N VAL A 490 -51.50 -60.20 -24.57
CA VAL A 490 -50.43 -61.22 -24.70
C VAL A 490 -49.61 -61.36 -23.41
N LEU A 491 -49.60 -60.31 -22.58
CA LEU A 491 -48.87 -60.25 -21.31
C LEU A 491 -49.78 -60.41 -20.08
N ALA A 492 -51.01 -60.88 -20.25
CA ALA A 492 -51.99 -61.05 -19.15
C ALA A 492 -51.58 -62.06 -18.05
N ALA A 493 -50.46 -62.77 -18.23
CA ALA A 493 -49.88 -63.69 -17.26
C ALA A 493 -48.55 -63.16 -16.67
N ALA A 494 -48.10 -61.98 -17.13
CA ALA A 494 -47.02 -61.27 -16.50
C ALA A 494 -47.53 -60.69 -15.17
N ASP A 495 -46.62 -60.44 -14.23
CA ASP A 495 -47.00 -59.90 -12.92
C ASP A 495 -45.83 -59.14 -12.29
N ALA A 496 -46.12 -58.25 -11.35
CA ALA A 496 -45.13 -57.60 -10.49
C ALA A 496 -45.66 -57.46 -9.06
N ASP A 497 -44.88 -57.86 -8.06
CA ASP A 497 -45.30 -57.89 -6.66
C ASP A 497 -44.20 -57.35 -5.73
N ILE A 498 -44.61 -56.91 -4.54
CA ILE A 498 -43.71 -56.58 -3.42
C ILE A 498 -43.66 -57.77 -2.49
N VAL A 499 -42.51 -58.45 -2.44
CA VAL A 499 -42.27 -59.57 -1.54
C VAL A 499 -41.20 -59.23 -0.52
N VAL A 500 -41.12 -60.01 0.55
CA VAL A 500 -40.06 -59.89 1.57
C VAL A 500 -39.28 -61.19 1.69
N ALA A 501 -37.97 -61.10 1.78
CA ALA A 501 -37.10 -62.24 2.05
C ALA A 501 -35.93 -61.83 2.94
N GLY A 502 -35.72 -62.56 4.04
CA GLY A 502 -34.75 -62.16 5.07
C GLY A 502 -35.11 -60.79 5.65
N ASN A 503 -34.21 -59.81 5.55
CA ASN A 503 -34.44 -58.43 5.94
C ASN A 503 -34.52 -57.44 4.76
N ASN A 504 -34.97 -57.93 3.60
CA ASN A 504 -35.09 -57.14 2.38
C ASN A 504 -36.56 -57.03 1.95
N ALA A 505 -36.90 -55.88 1.37
CA ALA A 505 -38.07 -55.72 0.52
C ALA A 505 -37.65 -55.90 -0.95
N ILE A 506 -38.43 -56.63 -1.73
CA ILE A 506 -38.07 -57.06 -3.08
C ILE A 506 -39.20 -56.73 -4.04
N ILE A 507 -38.87 -56.05 -5.14
CA ILE A 507 -39.77 -55.91 -6.30
C ILE A 507 -39.50 -57.10 -7.22
N ARG A 508 -40.43 -58.05 -7.21
CA ARG A 508 -40.34 -59.29 -7.98
C ARG A 508 -41.26 -59.21 -9.18
N VAL A 509 -40.77 -59.61 -10.34
CA VAL A 509 -41.56 -59.71 -11.57
C VAL A 509 -41.72 -61.16 -11.99
N THR A 510 -42.80 -61.48 -12.69
CA THR A 510 -43.08 -62.80 -13.26
C THR A 510 -43.22 -62.69 -14.76
N GLY A 511 -42.47 -63.49 -15.51
CA GLY A 511 -42.54 -63.55 -16.96
C GLY A 511 -43.71 -64.39 -17.49
N VAL A 512 -43.81 -64.47 -18.81
CA VAL A 512 -44.85 -65.24 -19.51
C VAL A 512 -44.21 -66.41 -20.27
N VAL A 513 -44.87 -67.57 -20.26
CA VAL A 513 -44.41 -68.76 -21.00
C VAL A 513 -44.08 -68.41 -22.45
N ALA A 514 -42.90 -68.84 -22.91
CA ALA A 514 -42.39 -68.65 -24.27
C ALA A 514 -42.08 -67.20 -24.68
N LEU A 515 -42.14 -66.23 -23.77
CA LEU A 515 -41.74 -64.84 -24.02
C LEU A 515 -40.49 -64.48 -23.22
N THR A 516 -39.74 -63.50 -23.72
CA THR A 516 -38.64 -62.86 -22.99
C THR A 516 -39.03 -61.42 -22.69
N LEU A 517 -39.19 -61.08 -21.42
CA LEU A 517 -39.55 -59.73 -21.00
C LEU A 517 -38.34 -59.03 -20.41
N GLU A 518 -38.07 -57.83 -20.90
CA GLU A 518 -37.15 -56.86 -20.31
C GLU A 518 -37.92 -56.00 -19.31
N TRP A 519 -37.40 -55.92 -18.09
CA TRP A 519 -38.05 -55.22 -16.99
C TRP A 519 -37.25 -53.98 -16.61
N GLY A 520 -37.95 -52.89 -16.32
CA GLY A 520 -37.43 -51.72 -15.63
C GLY A 520 -38.30 -51.45 -14.41
N ALA A 521 -37.70 -51.24 -13.26
CA ALA A 521 -38.41 -50.88 -12.03
C ALA A 521 -37.80 -49.63 -11.41
N HIS A 522 -38.66 -48.80 -10.84
CA HIS A 522 -38.33 -47.64 -10.03
C HIS A 522 -39.02 -47.78 -8.69
N LEU A 523 -38.28 -47.64 -7.59
CA LEU A 523 -38.78 -47.75 -6.23
C LEU A 523 -38.56 -46.44 -5.46
N GLU A 524 -39.64 -45.87 -4.93
CA GLU A 524 -39.64 -44.76 -3.97
C GLU A 524 -39.94 -45.29 -2.57
N ILE A 525 -39.23 -44.77 -1.57
CA ILE A 525 -39.26 -45.29 -0.19
C ILE A 525 -39.50 -44.15 0.78
N THR A 526 -40.44 -44.35 1.71
CA THR A 526 -40.55 -43.51 2.91
C THR A 526 -40.32 -44.39 4.12
N GLU A 527 -39.36 -43.99 4.96
CA GLU A 527 -38.96 -44.71 6.17
C GLU A 527 -39.37 -43.93 7.42
N ILE A 528 -39.83 -44.65 8.44
CA ILE A 528 -39.95 -44.16 9.81
C ILE A 528 -39.20 -45.12 10.73
N THR A 529 -38.13 -44.63 11.33
CA THR A 529 -37.40 -45.27 12.42
C THR A 529 -37.58 -44.50 13.74
N PRO A 530 -37.57 -45.19 14.90
CA PRO A 530 -37.69 -44.56 16.21
C PRO A 530 -36.48 -43.73 16.63
#